data_AF-A0A7G7ZBB9-F1
#
_entry.id   AF-A0A7G7ZBB9-F1
#
_cell.length_a   1.000
_cell.length_b   1.000
_cell.length_c   1.000
_cell.angle_alpha   90.00
_cell.angle_beta   90.00
_cell.angle_gamma   90.00
#
_symmetry.space_group_name_H-M   'P 1'
#
loop_
_entity.id
_entity.type
_entity.pdbx_description
1 polymer ?
#
loop_
_entity_poly.entity_id
_entity_poly.type
_entity_poly.pdbx_seq_one_letter_code
_entity_poly.pdbx_strand_id
1 'polypeptide(L)'
;MFDFGFFEILVIGVVGLLVLGPERLPRAARAVGLWVGKIKRTVSGMQREISAQLEAEDLRQTLSDQQKKLDDSLRKAKHDVERIADDPEKPTPPSGDTSTASEQRAASAASHLDEALETVREKAPASPDAESSTKDSKHP
;
A
#
# COMPACT_ATOMS: atom_id res chain seq x y z
N MET A 1 -20.23 11.62 -26.49
CA MET A 1 -20.23 10.50 -25.54
C MET A 1 -19.26 9.48 -26.11
N PHE A 2 -18.02 9.52 -25.66
CA PHE A 2 -16.94 8.64 -26.12
C PHE A 2 -16.47 7.87 -24.89
N ASP A 3 -17.09 6.71 -24.69
CA ASP A 3 -16.78 5.83 -23.58
C ASP A 3 -15.50 5.06 -23.92
N PHE A 4 -14.44 5.28 -23.14
CA PHE A 4 -13.19 4.50 -23.16
C PHE A 4 -13.46 3.06 -22.68
N GLY A 5 -14.25 2.33 -23.44
CA GLY A 5 -14.63 0.95 -23.17
C GLY A 5 -13.76 -0.05 -23.91
N PHE A 6 -13.89 -1.32 -23.53
CA PHE A 6 -13.19 -2.43 -24.19
C PHE A 6 -13.47 -2.48 -25.71
N PHE A 7 -14.71 -2.20 -26.12
CA PHE A 7 -15.10 -2.18 -27.53
C PHE A 7 -14.37 -1.11 -28.34
N GLU A 8 -14.13 0.07 -27.78
CA GLU A 8 -13.41 1.14 -28.48
C GLU A 8 -11.94 0.75 -28.73
N ILE A 9 -11.29 0.15 -27.72
CA ILE A 9 -9.92 -0.38 -27.87
C ILE A 9 -9.87 -1.49 -28.91
N LEU A 10 -10.88 -2.36 -28.97
CA LEU A 10 -10.98 -3.40 -30.00
C LEU A 10 -11.10 -2.80 -31.41
N VAL A 11 -11.98 -1.81 -31.60
CA VAL A 11 -12.16 -1.12 -32.89
C VAL A 11 -10.86 -0.43 -33.32
N ILE A 12 -10.22 0.33 -32.43
CA ILE A 12 -8.92 0.97 -32.70
C ILE A 12 -7.86 -0.09 -33.03
N GLY A 13 -7.87 -1.23 -32.34
CA GLY A 13 -6.98 -2.36 -32.62
C GLY A 13 -7.18 -2.90 -34.03
N VAL A 14 -8.42 -3.16 -34.45
CA VAL A 14 -8.75 -3.62 -35.81
C VAL A 14 -8.32 -2.61 -36.87
N VAL A 15 -8.63 -1.32 -36.66
CA VAL A 15 -8.21 -0.25 -37.58
C VAL A 15 -6.68 -0.16 -37.65
N GLY A 16 -6.00 -0.26 -36.50
CA GLY A 16 -4.54 -0.29 -36.43
C GLY A 16 -3.95 -1.48 -37.17
N LEU A 17 -4.57 -2.67 -37.07
CA LEU A 17 -4.14 -3.86 -37.80
C LEU A 17 -4.31 -3.70 -39.31
N LEU A 18 -5.36 -3.01 -39.76
CA LEU A 18 -5.61 -2.76 -41.18
C LEU A 18 -4.65 -1.72 -41.76
N VAL A 19 -4.42 -0.61 -41.05
CA VAL A 19 -3.61 0.52 -41.54
C VAL A 19 -2.12 0.21 -41.44
N LEU A 20 -1.68 -0.28 -40.28
CA LEU A 20 -0.27 -0.50 -39.99
C LEU A 20 0.16 -1.93 -40.32
N GLY A 21 -0.78 -2.88 -40.33
CA GLY A 21 -0.52 -4.30 -40.53
C GLY A 21 -0.29 -5.05 -39.21
N PRO A 22 -0.66 -6.36 -39.16
CA PRO A 22 -0.55 -7.19 -37.95
C PRO A 22 0.89 -7.36 -37.45
N GLU A 23 1.88 -7.28 -38.34
CA GLU A 23 3.30 -7.44 -37.95
C GLU A 23 3.90 -6.19 -37.31
N ARG A 24 3.33 -5.01 -37.62
CA ARG A 24 3.93 -3.71 -37.27
C ARG A 24 3.29 -3.08 -36.04
N LEU A 25 1.99 -3.32 -35.81
CA LEU A 25 1.28 -2.90 -34.58
C LEU A 25 1.96 -3.37 -33.29
N PRO A 26 2.32 -4.66 -33.10
CA PRO A 26 2.99 -5.10 -31.87
C PRO A 26 4.35 -4.43 -31.66
N ARG A 27 5.05 -4.08 -32.74
CA ARG A 27 6.32 -3.33 -32.67
C ARG A 27 6.09 -1.88 -32.23
N ALA A 28 5.05 -1.23 -32.74
CA ALA A 28 4.67 0.13 -32.34
C ALA A 28 4.18 0.19 -30.89
N ALA A 29 3.32 -0.75 -30.47
CA ALA A 29 2.84 -0.84 -29.09
C ALA A 29 4.00 -1.04 -28.09
N ARG A 30 5.00 -1.86 -28.45
CA ARG A 30 6.22 -2.00 -27.65
C ARG A 30 7.00 -0.70 -27.56
N ALA A 31 7.16 0.04 -28.66
CA ALA A 31 7.87 1.32 -28.66
C ALA A 31 7.17 2.36 -27.76
N VAL A 32 5.85 2.51 -27.93
CA VAL A 32 5.01 3.37 -27.08
C VAL A 32 5.07 2.94 -25.62
N GLY A 33 4.96 1.64 -25.35
CA GLY A 33 5.04 1.07 -24.01
C GLY A 33 6.39 1.35 -23.32
N LEU A 34 7.50 1.26 -24.05
CA LEU A 34 8.83 1.63 -23.55
C LEU A 34 8.91 3.12 -23.22
N TRP A 35 8.36 3.99 -24.06
CA TRP A 35 8.32 5.44 -23.83
C TRP A 35 7.48 5.79 -22.60
N VAL A 36 6.25 5.26 -22.53
CA VAL A 36 5.37 5.42 -21.37
C VAL A 36 6.01 4.87 -20.10
N GLY A 37 6.69 3.73 -20.18
CA GLY A 37 7.41 3.13 -19.06
C GLY A 37 8.56 4.01 -18.55
N LYS A 38 9.34 4.61 -19.46
CA LYS A 38 10.41 5.56 -19.10
C LYS A 38 9.86 6.83 -18.44
N ILE A 39 8.76 7.38 -18.97
CA ILE A 39 8.09 8.54 -18.39
C ILE A 39 7.56 8.19 -16.99
N LYS A 40 6.83 7.08 -16.85
CA LYS A 40 6.31 6.59 -15.57
C LYS A 40 7.44 6.42 -14.55
N ARG A 41 8.57 5.81 -14.94
CA ARG A 41 9.72 5.62 -14.05
C ARG A 41 10.32 6.95 -13.59
N THR A 42 10.41 7.93 -14.48
CA THR A 42 10.92 9.28 -14.17
C THR A 42 9.99 10.01 -13.22
N VAL A 43 8.68 9.98 -13.49
CA VAL A 43 7.65 10.57 -12.63
C VAL A 43 7.62 9.89 -11.26
N SER A 44 7.72 8.56 -11.19
CA SER A 44 7.80 7.85 -9.91
C SER A 44 9.09 8.17 -9.13
N GLY A 45 10.22 8.40 -9.83
CA GLY A 45 11.46 8.86 -9.21
C GLY A 45 11.32 10.26 -8.62
N MET A 46 10.77 11.20 -9.40
CA MET A 46 10.46 12.56 -8.95
C MET A 46 9.46 12.55 -7.80
N GLN A 47 8.38 11.77 -7.87
CA GLN A 47 7.44 11.60 -6.76
C GLN A 47 8.15 11.09 -5.51
N ARG A 48 9.09 10.16 -5.63
CA ARG A 48 9.83 9.63 -4.48
C ARG A 48 10.80 10.65 -3.87
N GLU A 49 11.43 11.48 -4.70
CA GLU A 49 12.30 12.58 -4.26
C GLU A 49 11.50 13.75 -3.67
N ILE A 50 10.36 14.08 -4.28
CA ILE A 50 9.42 15.12 -3.83
C ILE A 50 8.75 14.67 -2.54
N SER A 51 8.29 13.42 -2.45
CA SER A 51 7.77 12.85 -1.21
C SER A 51 8.85 12.84 -0.13
N ALA A 52 10.11 12.49 -0.44
CA ALA A 52 11.19 12.55 0.54
C ALA A 52 11.54 13.99 1.00
N GLN A 53 11.33 14.99 0.14
CA GLN A 53 11.54 16.41 0.49
C GLN A 53 10.36 17.02 1.24
N LEU A 54 9.13 16.73 0.82
CA LEU A 54 7.90 17.14 1.52
C LEU A 54 7.77 16.43 2.87
N GLU A 55 8.16 15.16 2.96
CA GLU A 55 8.23 14.42 4.22
C GLU A 55 9.28 15.04 5.16
N ALA A 56 10.38 15.61 4.65
CA ALA A 56 11.33 16.35 5.49
C ALA A 56 10.78 17.70 6.00
N GLU A 57 9.85 18.33 5.26
CA GLU A 57 9.24 19.62 5.61
C GLU A 57 8.04 19.43 6.58
N ASP A 58 7.20 18.41 6.35
CA ASP A 58 6.16 17.97 7.30
C ASP A 58 6.76 17.34 8.57
N LEU A 59 7.89 16.63 8.47
CA LEU A 59 8.61 16.11 9.64
C LEU A 59 9.25 17.23 10.45
N ARG A 60 9.73 18.32 9.82
CA ARG A 60 10.21 19.52 10.55
C ARG A 60 9.11 20.22 11.32
N GLN A 61 7.91 20.35 10.72
CA GLN A 61 6.78 20.96 11.40
C GLN A 61 6.29 20.08 12.55
N THR A 62 6.17 18.77 12.31
CA THR A 62 5.82 17.77 13.34
C THR A 62 6.85 17.71 14.48
N LEU A 63 8.15 17.79 14.17
CA LEU A 63 9.22 17.82 15.18
C LEU A 63 9.27 19.14 15.96
N SER A 64 8.99 20.27 15.32
CA SER A 64 8.96 21.58 15.99
C SER A 64 7.76 21.70 16.93
N ASP A 65 6.60 21.18 16.54
CA ASP A 65 5.41 21.14 17.38
C ASP A 65 5.57 20.14 18.54
N GLN A 66 6.28 19.02 18.32
CA GLN A 66 6.65 18.12 19.41
C GLN A 66 7.66 18.76 20.37
N GLN A 67 8.68 19.45 19.89
CA GLN A 67 9.65 20.13 20.76
C GLN A 67 8.98 21.18 21.65
N LYS A 68 8.07 22.01 21.11
CA LYS A 68 7.30 22.97 21.91
C LYS A 68 6.44 22.29 22.98
N LYS A 69 5.76 21.20 22.62
CA LYS A 69 4.97 20.40 23.58
C LYS A 69 5.86 19.80 24.67
N LEU A 70 7.04 19.31 24.32
CA LEU A 70 8.01 18.75 25.27
C LEU A 70 8.56 19.83 26.20
N ASP A 71 8.94 21.00 25.69
CA ASP A 71 9.40 22.13 26.50
C ASP A 71 8.31 22.63 27.46
N ASP A 72 7.06 22.72 27.00
CA ASP A 72 5.92 23.09 27.84
C ASP A 72 5.65 22.01 28.91
N SER A 73 5.71 20.73 28.54
CA SER A 73 5.61 19.63 29.50
C SER A 73 6.75 19.60 30.52
N LEU A 74 7.99 19.91 30.10
CA LEU A 74 9.15 19.99 30.99
C LEU A 74 9.08 21.20 31.91
N ARG A 75 8.62 22.36 31.42
CA ARG A 75 8.34 23.53 32.25
C ARG A 75 7.24 23.25 33.26
N LYS A 76 6.17 22.57 32.83
CA LYS A 76 5.08 22.18 33.72
C LYS A 76 5.54 21.17 34.77
N ALA A 77 6.31 20.15 34.37
CA ALA A 77 6.88 19.17 35.29
C ALA A 77 7.87 19.81 36.27
N LYS A 78 8.72 20.74 35.82
CA LYS A 78 9.59 21.52 36.70
C LYS A 78 8.79 22.31 37.72
N HIS A 79 7.74 22.99 37.27
CA HIS A 79 6.88 23.79 38.14
C HIS A 79 6.04 22.95 39.10
N ASP A 80 5.58 21.77 38.67
CA ASP A 80 4.89 20.81 39.53
C ASP A 80 5.85 20.22 40.56
N VAL A 81 7.10 19.89 40.18
CA VAL A 81 8.15 19.44 41.11
C VAL A 81 8.54 20.54 42.09
N GLU A 82 8.66 21.79 41.63
CA GLU A 82 8.98 22.94 42.48
C GLU A 82 7.84 23.22 43.46
N ARG A 83 6.58 23.07 43.04
CA ARG A 83 5.42 23.13 43.95
C ARG A 83 5.35 21.99 44.94
N ILE A 84 5.72 20.77 44.54
CA ILE A 84 5.80 19.61 45.44
C ILE A 84 6.96 19.79 46.44
N ALA A 85 8.04 20.46 46.02
CA ALA A 85 9.18 20.76 46.88
C ALA A 85 8.88 21.91 47.86
N ASP A 86 8.08 22.91 47.46
CA ASP A 86 7.63 24.01 48.32
C ASP A 86 6.41 23.64 49.20
N ASP A 87 5.58 22.69 48.80
CA ASP A 87 4.36 22.29 49.51
C ASP A 87 4.23 20.75 49.61
N PRO A 88 4.68 20.12 50.72
CA PRO A 88 4.69 18.67 50.87
C PRO A 88 3.31 18.04 51.17
N GLU A 89 2.21 18.80 51.20
CA GLU A 89 0.88 18.24 51.49
C GLU A 89 -0.01 18.06 50.24
N LYS A 90 0.19 16.94 49.50
CA LYS A 90 -0.84 15.94 49.08
C LYS A 90 -0.52 15.25 47.74
N PRO A 91 -0.32 13.92 47.70
CA PRO A 91 -0.13 13.16 46.46
C PRO A 91 -1.47 12.70 45.85
N THR A 92 -1.59 12.71 44.52
CA THR A 92 -2.58 11.91 43.77
C THR A 92 -1.94 11.27 42.53
N PRO A 93 -2.11 9.96 42.28
CA PRO A 93 -1.59 9.28 41.08
C PRO A 93 -2.68 9.10 40.00
N PRO A 94 -2.29 8.94 38.72
CA PRO A 94 -3.06 8.09 37.80
C PRO A 94 -2.14 6.99 37.23
N SER A 95 -2.35 5.73 37.61
CA SER A 95 -3.30 4.76 37.02
C SER A 95 -2.71 4.02 35.83
N GLY A 96 -2.42 2.74 36.05
CA GLY A 96 -1.91 1.80 35.07
C GLY A 96 -3.03 1.08 34.32
N ASP A 97 -3.29 1.51 33.09
CA ASP A 97 -4.27 0.89 32.18
C ASP A 97 -3.69 0.63 30.76
N THR A 98 -2.37 0.59 30.59
CA THR A 98 -1.75 0.38 29.26
C THR A 98 -1.57 -1.08 28.86
N SER A 99 -1.72 -2.05 29.77
CA SER A 99 -1.46 -3.47 29.45
C SER A 99 -2.64 -4.13 28.74
N THR A 100 -3.87 -3.88 29.18
CA THR A 100 -5.08 -4.57 28.69
C THR A 100 -5.44 -4.21 27.25
N ALA A 101 -5.17 -2.96 26.83
CA ALA A 101 -5.46 -2.49 25.47
C ALA A 101 -4.52 -3.08 24.39
N SER A 102 -3.30 -3.49 24.80
CA SER A 102 -2.31 -4.09 23.91
C SER A 102 -2.69 -5.53 23.54
N GLU A 103 -3.16 -6.30 24.53
CA GLU A 103 -3.54 -7.72 24.34
C GLU A 103 -4.78 -7.86 23.46
N GLN A 104 -5.76 -6.97 23.61
CA GLN A 104 -6.98 -7.00 22.82
C GLN A 104 -6.72 -6.66 21.33
N ARG A 105 -5.79 -5.76 21.02
CA ARG A 105 -5.39 -5.46 19.63
C ARG A 105 -4.66 -6.61 18.95
N ALA A 106 -3.83 -7.34 19.68
CA ALA A 106 -3.09 -8.49 19.14
C ALA A 106 -4.03 -9.67 18.80
N ALA A 107 -5.03 -9.92 19.65
CA ALA A 107 -6.03 -10.95 19.40
C ALA A 107 -6.90 -10.67 18.15
N SER A 108 -7.31 -9.40 17.96
CA SER A 108 -8.08 -9.01 16.76
C SER A 108 -7.26 -9.11 15.47
N ALA A 109 -5.96 -8.78 15.52
CA ALA A 109 -5.09 -8.91 14.35
C ALA A 109 -4.91 -10.38 13.91
N ALA A 110 -4.85 -11.31 14.86
CA ALA A 110 -4.75 -12.74 14.58
C ALA A 110 -6.01 -13.30 13.90
N SER A 111 -7.21 -12.89 14.32
CA SER A 111 -8.46 -13.35 13.70
C SER A 111 -8.63 -12.87 12.25
N HIS A 112 -8.15 -11.66 11.93
CA HIS A 112 -8.23 -11.12 10.56
C HIS A 112 -7.25 -11.81 9.59
N LEU A 113 -6.14 -12.36 10.10
CA LEU A 113 -5.18 -13.12 9.31
C LEU A 113 -5.72 -14.51 8.95
N ASP A 114 -6.45 -15.15 9.86
CA ASP A 114 -7.06 -16.46 9.64
C ASP A 114 -8.19 -16.38 8.60
N GLU A 115 -9.04 -15.34 8.69
CA GLU A 115 -10.09 -15.05 7.71
C GLU A 115 -9.52 -14.74 6.30
N ALA A 116 -8.39 -14.05 6.25
CA ALA A 116 -7.67 -13.78 5.00
C ALA A 116 -7.04 -15.05 4.39
N LEU A 117 -6.70 -16.05 5.19
CA LEU A 117 -6.17 -17.33 4.70
C LEU A 117 -7.30 -18.25 4.21
N GLU A 118 -8.46 -18.24 4.86
CA GLU A 118 -9.65 -18.97 4.39
C GLU A 118 -10.17 -18.41 3.05
N THR A 119 -10.27 -17.09 2.88
CA THR A 119 -10.75 -16.52 1.61
C THR A 119 -9.81 -16.82 0.43
N VAL A 120 -8.51 -16.95 0.70
CA VAL A 120 -7.51 -17.35 -0.31
C VAL A 120 -7.65 -18.85 -0.65
N ARG A 121 -7.98 -19.69 0.33
CA ARG A 121 -8.21 -21.12 0.13
C ARG A 121 -9.53 -21.42 -0.58
N GLU A 122 -10.59 -20.66 -0.31
CA GLU A 122 -11.89 -20.82 -0.96
C GLU A 122 -11.91 -20.30 -2.40
N LYS A 123 -11.07 -19.30 -2.74
CA LYS A 123 -11.00 -18.71 -4.09
C LYS A 123 -10.00 -19.38 -5.04
N ALA A 124 -9.33 -20.46 -4.63
CA ALA A 124 -8.47 -21.23 -5.51
C ALA A 124 -9.31 -22.06 -6.49
N PRO A 125 -9.24 -21.84 -7.82
CA PRO A 125 -9.93 -22.69 -8.77
C PRO A 125 -9.25 -24.06 -8.78
N ALA A 126 -9.96 -25.08 -8.30
CA ALA A 126 -9.75 -26.43 -8.78
C ALA A 126 -10.07 -26.44 -10.28
N SER A 127 -9.09 -26.75 -11.12
CA SER A 127 -9.38 -27.37 -12.41
C SER A 127 -8.41 -28.52 -12.65
N PRO A 128 -8.96 -29.72 -12.93
CA PRO A 128 -8.23 -30.93 -13.23
C PRO A 128 -7.84 -31.00 -14.72
N ASP A 129 -7.07 -32.03 -15.05
CA ASP A 129 -6.92 -32.65 -16.37
C ASP A 129 -6.02 -31.99 -17.41
N ALA A 130 -4.74 -32.40 -17.34
CA ALA A 130 -3.98 -32.73 -18.54
C ALA A 130 -4.45 -34.09 -19.06
N GLU A 131 -5.45 -34.10 -19.94
CA GLU A 131 -5.83 -35.30 -20.71
C GLU A 131 -6.00 -34.93 -22.19
N SER A 132 -5.11 -35.45 -23.04
CA SER A 132 -5.46 -36.17 -24.27
C SER A 132 -4.29 -36.22 -25.27
N SER A 133 -3.79 -37.43 -25.51
CA SER A 133 -3.29 -37.80 -26.84
C SER A 133 -3.50 -39.30 -27.06
N THR A 134 -4.70 -39.61 -27.56
CA THR A 134 -4.97 -40.44 -28.75
C THR A 134 -4.01 -41.61 -29.09
N LYS A 135 -4.43 -42.82 -28.72
CA LYS A 135 -4.85 -43.95 -29.60
C LYS A 135 -4.04 -44.24 -30.89
N ASP A 136 -3.37 -45.40 -30.91
CA ASP A 136 -3.28 -46.46 -31.95
C ASP A 136 -2.10 -47.38 -31.55
N SER A 137 -2.06 -48.71 -31.64
CA SER A 137 -2.86 -49.70 -32.32
C SER A 137 -2.59 -51.09 -31.72
N LYS A 138 -3.45 -52.05 -32.03
CA LYS A 138 -3.59 -53.38 -31.43
C LYS A 138 -3.01 -54.47 -32.35
N HIS A 139 -2.29 -55.46 -31.82
CA HIS A 139 -2.49 -56.88 -32.20
C HIS A 139 -1.88 -57.85 -31.14
N PRO A 140 -2.34 -59.13 -31.12
CA PRO A 140 -2.54 -60.02 -29.97
C PRO A 140 -1.32 -60.80 -29.51
#